data_AF-A0A813C5E7-F1
#
_entry.id   AF-A0A813C5E7-F1
#
_cell.length_a   1.000
_cell.length_b   1.000
_cell.length_c   1.000
_cell.angle_alpha   90.00
_cell.angle_beta   90.00
_cell.angle_gamma   90.00
#
_symmetry.space_group_name_H-M   'P 1'
#
loop_
_entity.id
_entity.type
_entity.pdbx_description
1 polymer ?
#
loop_
_entity_poly.entity_id
_entity_poly.type
_entity_poly.pdbx_seq_one_letter_code
_entity_poly.pdbx_strand_id
1 'polypeptide(L)'
;MAEPPPKRPPKLLLLLLDGCRPDALLAADAPNVRALLRNAKGGASYRCAFSLHCTTEPVPISAPSWATLLTGRQGSEHRVSSNDLDAFLSTDAGGKVFVKTAPCYCRPPQRASACFVSAFSQAKRRRIGEAVELPPTLFHRVAENGGRCLLLNVGWAGIPKLCGADPGRSNLPGRLEVRAYKDEAGDLSKAVDDIVSMLGDVDADVPEVLSMYTHTVDMAGHIHGFSLDVPQYLAAIEDFDACL
;
A
#
# COMPACT_ATOMS: atom_id res chain seq x y z
N MET A 1 -3.43 31.17 20.86
CA MET A 1 -2.94 30.04 20.05
C MET A 1 -3.96 28.94 20.17
N ALA A 2 -4.46 28.38 19.07
CA ALA A 2 -5.41 27.28 19.13
C ALA A 2 -4.69 26.01 19.62
N GLU A 3 -5.31 25.30 20.55
CA GLU A 3 -4.81 24.04 21.09
C GLU A 3 -4.76 22.99 19.97
N PRO A 4 -3.71 22.15 19.88
CA PRO A 4 -3.65 21.11 18.86
C PRO A 4 -4.82 20.13 18.99
N PRO A 5 -5.33 19.58 17.87
CA PRO A 5 -6.44 18.63 17.92
C PRO A 5 -6.10 17.41 18.78
N PRO A 6 -7.09 16.80 19.46
CA PRO A 6 -6.86 15.63 20.30
C PRO A 6 -6.31 14.46 19.48
N LYS A 7 -5.20 13.90 19.95
CA LYS A 7 -4.48 12.76 19.36
C LYS A 7 -5.35 11.51 19.39
N ARG A 8 -5.36 10.72 18.32
CA ARG A 8 -6.19 9.50 18.18
C ARG A 8 -5.30 8.32 17.77
N PRO A 9 -5.51 7.11 18.32
CA PRO A 9 -4.78 5.93 17.86
C PRO A 9 -5.00 5.71 16.36
N PRO A 10 -4.06 5.04 15.65
CA PRO A 10 -4.23 4.75 14.25
C PRO A 10 -5.46 3.88 14.10
N LYS A 11 -6.33 4.27 13.17
CA LYS A 11 -7.62 3.63 12.99
C LYS A 11 -7.48 2.33 12.19
N LEU A 12 -6.39 2.19 11.44
CA LEU A 12 -6.12 1.05 10.57
C LEU A 12 -4.61 0.80 10.43
N LEU A 13 -4.20 -0.44 10.68
CA LEU A 13 -2.92 -0.99 10.23
C LEU A 13 -3.19 -1.94 9.05
N LEU A 14 -2.51 -1.72 7.93
CA LEU A 14 -2.63 -2.52 6.72
C LEU A 14 -1.30 -3.22 6.43
N LEU A 15 -1.27 -4.56 6.58
CA LEU A 15 -0.12 -5.39 6.25
C LEU A 15 -0.30 -5.98 4.84
N LEU A 16 0.61 -5.66 3.92
CA LEU A 16 0.55 -6.01 2.50
C LEU A 16 1.73 -6.93 2.17
N LEU A 17 1.46 -8.24 2.12
CA LEU A 17 2.47 -9.27 1.86
C LEU A 17 2.33 -9.77 0.41
N ASP A 18 3.24 -9.38 -0.48
CA ASP A 18 3.19 -9.80 -1.88
C ASP A 18 3.55 -11.27 -2.04
N GLY A 19 2.91 -11.94 -3.00
CA GLY A 19 3.17 -13.34 -3.32
C GLY A 19 2.82 -14.34 -2.21
N CYS A 20 2.14 -13.92 -1.13
CA CYS A 20 1.77 -14.80 -0.03
C CYS A 20 0.52 -15.63 -0.35
N ARG A 21 0.73 -16.89 -0.70
CA ARG A 21 -0.39 -17.80 -0.97
C ARG A 21 -1.10 -18.20 0.34
N PRO A 22 -2.43 -18.32 0.35
CA PRO A 22 -3.18 -18.72 1.55
C PRO A 22 -2.76 -20.08 2.11
N ASP A 23 -2.47 -21.06 1.25
CA ASP A 23 -2.04 -22.39 1.67
C ASP A 23 -0.61 -22.39 2.22
N ALA A 24 0.29 -21.59 1.64
CA ALA A 24 1.64 -21.41 2.17
C ALA A 24 1.64 -20.72 3.54
N LEU A 25 0.80 -19.69 3.73
CA LEU A 25 0.65 -19.04 5.03
C LEU A 25 0.15 -20.00 6.12
N LEU A 26 -0.73 -20.94 5.77
CA LEU A 26 -1.21 -21.97 6.69
C LEU A 26 -0.16 -23.04 6.98
N ALA A 27 0.73 -23.33 6.02
CA ALA A 27 1.79 -24.32 6.16
C ALA A 27 2.99 -23.80 6.95
N ALA A 28 3.38 -22.53 6.75
CA ALA A 28 4.51 -21.89 7.42
C ALA A 28 4.34 -21.80 8.94
N ASP A 29 5.42 -21.91 9.70
CA ASP A 29 5.43 -21.69 11.15
C ASP A 29 5.34 -20.20 11.51
N ALA A 30 4.12 -19.66 11.42
CA ALA A 30 3.84 -18.23 11.60
C ALA A 30 2.96 -17.95 12.85
N PRO A 31 3.46 -18.13 14.09
CA PRO A 31 2.68 -17.94 15.31
C PRO A 31 2.16 -16.51 15.52
N ASN A 32 2.90 -15.47 15.14
CA ASN A 32 2.50 -14.07 15.38
C ASN A 32 1.33 -13.66 14.47
N VAL A 33 1.41 -13.97 13.18
CA VAL A 33 0.32 -13.84 12.22
C VAL A 33 -0.87 -14.67 12.70
N ARG A 34 -0.69 -15.93 13.10
CA ARG A 34 -1.78 -16.76 13.64
C ARG A 34 -2.44 -16.09 14.86
N ALA A 35 -1.70 -15.41 15.72
CA ALA A 35 -2.24 -14.65 16.85
C ALA A 35 -3.08 -13.44 16.38
N LEU A 36 -2.61 -12.68 15.38
CA LEU A 36 -3.37 -11.59 14.75
C LEU A 36 -4.71 -12.10 14.19
N LEU A 37 -4.68 -13.21 13.45
CA LEU A 37 -5.86 -13.82 12.83
C LEU A 37 -6.89 -14.31 13.88
N ARG A 38 -6.42 -14.87 15.00
CA ARG A 38 -7.30 -15.34 16.10
C ARG A 38 -8.07 -14.19 16.76
N ASN A 39 -7.50 -12.98 16.80
CA ASN A 39 -8.14 -11.79 17.35
C ASN A 39 -9.23 -11.18 16.45
N ALA A 40 -9.59 -11.82 15.34
CA ALA A 40 -10.71 -11.41 14.48
C ALA A 40 -12.08 -11.41 15.18
N LYS A 41 -12.26 -12.19 16.25
CA LYS A 41 -13.53 -12.29 17.00
C LYS A 41 -13.72 -11.22 18.10
N GLY A 42 -12.74 -10.34 18.31
CA GLY A 42 -12.77 -9.31 19.35
C GLY A 42 -12.42 -9.85 20.74
N GLY A 43 -11.68 -9.06 21.51
CA GLY A 43 -11.15 -9.43 22.85
C GLY A 43 -9.82 -8.75 23.17
N ALA A 44 -9.07 -8.34 22.14
CA ALA A 44 -7.89 -7.49 22.24
C ALA A 44 -8.24 -5.99 22.06
N SER A 45 -7.26 -5.11 22.26
CA SER A 45 -7.34 -3.66 21.99
C SER A 45 -7.55 -3.31 20.50
N TYR A 46 -7.56 -4.32 19.62
CA TYR A 46 -7.75 -4.19 18.17
C TYR A 46 -8.72 -5.26 17.63
N ARG A 47 -9.19 -5.07 16.40
CA ARG A 47 -9.90 -6.07 15.60
C ARG A 47 -9.12 -6.36 14.32
N CYS A 48 -8.95 -7.64 14.00
CA CYS A 48 -8.34 -8.06 12.74
C CYS A 48 -9.43 -8.44 11.74
N ALA A 49 -9.31 -7.99 10.48
CA ALA A 49 -10.14 -8.45 9.36
C ALA A 49 -9.24 -9.15 8.35
N PHE A 50 -9.58 -10.40 8.01
CA PHE A 50 -8.82 -11.20 7.03
C PHE A 50 -9.74 -12.19 6.31
N SER A 51 -9.29 -12.67 5.14
CA SER A 51 -9.89 -13.80 4.43
C SER A 51 -8.80 -14.56 3.69
N LEU A 52 -8.84 -15.89 3.76
CA LEU A 52 -7.98 -16.79 2.98
C LEU A 52 -8.50 -17.02 1.56
N HIS A 53 -9.70 -16.52 1.26
CA HIS A 53 -10.40 -16.68 0.00
C HIS A 53 -10.68 -15.29 -0.57
N CYS A 54 -9.61 -14.61 -0.97
CA CYS A 54 -9.68 -13.34 -1.68
C CYS A 54 -9.16 -13.53 -3.10
N THR A 55 -9.91 -13.03 -4.08
CA THR A 55 -9.47 -12.94 -5.48
C THR A 55 -9.68 -11.51 -5.94
N THR A 56 -8.59 -10.86 -6.33
CA THR A 56 -8.59 -9.48 -6.83
C THR A 56 -8.80 -9.47 -8.34
N GLU A 57 -7.95 -10.19 -9.06
CA GLU A 57 -7.91 -10.26 -10.52
C GLU A 57 -7.93 -11.72 -11.01
N PRO A 58 -8.44 -12.00 -12.22
CA PRO A 58 -8.41 -13.36 -12.79
C PRO A 58 -7.00 -13.89 -12.99
N VAL A 59 -6.05 -13.01 -13.30
CA VAL A 59 -4.63 -13.34 -13.42
C VAL A 59 -3.89 -12.68 -12.24
N PRO A 60 -3.20 -13.45 -11.38
CA PRO A 60 -2.60 -12.94 -10.15
C PRO A 60 -1.27 -12.22 -10.43
N ILE A 61 -1.33 -11.08 -11.10
CA ILE A 61 -0.19 -10.18 -11.30
C ILE A 61 -0.24 -9.12 -10.19
N SER A 62 0.91 -8.79 -9.60
CA SER A 62 1.01 -7.89 -8.44
C SER A 62 0.35 -6.54 -8.68
N ALA A 63 0.79 -5.76 -9.67
CA ALA A 63 0.28 -4.39 -9.88
C ALA A 63 -1.24 -4.32 -10.14
N PRO A 64 -1.84 -5.13 -11.03
CA PRO A 64 -3.30 -5.19 -11.19
C PRO A 64 -4.03 -5.60 -9.90
N SER A 65 -3.52 -6.61 -9.20
CA SER A 65 -4.13 -7.12 -7.97
C SER A 65 -4.14 -6.07 -6.86
N TRP A 66 -3.01 -5.39 -6.66
CA TRP A 66 -2.89 -4.30 -5.71
C TRP A 66 -3.72 -3.08 -6.12
N ALA A 67 -3.79 -2.76 -7.42
CA ALA A 67 -4.66 -1.69 -7.91
C ALA A 67 -6.13 -1.98 -7.58
N THR A 68 -6.60 -3.22 -7.78
CA THR A 68 -7.95 -3.64 -7.38
C THR A 68 -8.19 -3.44 -5.89
N LEU A 69 -7.28 -3.96 -5.06
CA LEU A 69 -7.41 -3.87 -3.60
C LEU A 69 -7.43 -2.43 -3.10
N LEU A 70 -6.51 -1.61 -3.60
CA LEU A 70 -6.32 -0.23 -3.13
C LEU A 70 -7.43 0.70 -3.63
N THR A 71 -7.99 0.47 -4.82
CA THR A 71 -9.01 1.34 -5.41
C THR A 71 -10.44 0.88 -5.17
N GLY A 72 -10.65 -0.42 -4.89
CA GLY A 72 -11.96 -1.06 -4.84
C GLY A 72 -12.63 -1.18 -6.21
N ARG A 73 -11.84 -1.22 -7.28
CA ARG A 73 -12.27 -1.24 -8.68
C ARG A 73 -11.72 -2.46 -9.40
N GLN A 74 -12.40 -2.95 -10.42
CA GLN A 74 -11.92 -4.09 -11.20
C GLN A 74 -10.90 -3.64 -12.26
N GLY A 75 -10.16 -4.60 -12.85
CA GLY A 75 -9.18 -4.36 -13.92
C GLY A 75 -9.69 -3.52 -15.09
N SER A 76 -10.95 -3.70 -15.49
CA SER A 76 -11.58 -2.89 -16.55
C SER A 76 -11.78 -1.43 -16.17
N GLU A 77 -11.89 -1.12 -14.87
CA GLU A 77 -12.10 0.21 -14.33
C GLU A 77 -10.77 0.90 -14.00
N HIS A 78 -9.81 0.20 -13.37
CA HIS A 78 -8.52 0.79 -12.99
C HIS A 78 -7.45 0.69 -14.08
N ARG A 79 -7.63 -0.17 -15.09
CA ARG A 79 -6.83 -0.30 -16.32
C ARG A 79 -5.34 -0.66 -16.15
N VAL A 80 -4.82 -0.75 -14.93
CA VAL A 80 -3.54 -1.39 -14.62
C VAL A 80 -3.59 -2.87 -15.01
N SER A 81 -2.78 -3.29 -15.99
CA SER A 81 -2.78 -4.66 -16.51
C SER A 81 -1.41 -5.36 -16.46
N SER A 82 -0.35 -4.67 -16.06
CA SER A 82 1.00 -5.25 -15.92
C SER A 82 1.79 -4.59 -14.78
N ASN A 83 2.91 -5.21 -14.40
CA ASN A 83 3.85 -4.68 -13.41
C ASN A 83 4.72 -3.52 -13.95
N ASP A 84 4.66 -3.23 -15.25
CA ASP A 84 5.31 -2.06 -15.84
C ASP A 84 4.49 -0.80 -15.59
N LEU A 85 4.51 -0.38 -14.32
CA LEU A 85 3.82 0.84 -13.88
C LEU A 85 4.42 2.11 -14.48
N ASP A 86 5.67 2.09 -14.95
CA ASP A 86 6.23 3.25 -15.64
C ASP A 86 5.62 3.39 -17.04
N ALA A 87 5.28 2.32 -17.75
CA ALA A 87 4.53 2.40 -19.00
C ALA A 87 3.12 3.00 -18.83
N PHE A 88 2.39 2.67 -17.75
CA PHE A 88 1.06 3.25 -17.49
C PHE A 88 1.09 4.69 -16.99
N LEU A 89 2.19 5.09 -16.34
CA LEU A 89 2.34 6.40 -15.70
C LEU A 89 3.23 7.37 -16.49
N SER A 90 3.75 6.94 -17.64
CA SER A 90 4.58 7.77 -18.53
C SER A 90 3.76 8.39 -19.66
N THR A 91 4.20 9.56 -20.12
CA THR A 91 3.76 10.13 -21.40
C THR A 91 4.89 10.02 -22.43
N ASP A 92 4.55 10.00 -23.72
CA ASP A 92 5.50 9.92 -24.85
C ASP A 92 6.58 11.02 -24.85
N ALA A 93 6.42 12.09 -24.07
CA ALA A 93 7.41 13.14 -23.89
C ALA A 93 8.46 12.83 -22.81
N GLY A 94 8.45 11.63 -22.22
CA GLY A 94 9.32 11.25 -21.09
C GLY A 94 9.03 12.01 -19.79
N GLY A 95 8.02 12.88 -19.78
CA GLY A 95 7.50 13.56 -18.59
C GLY A 95 6.29 12.82 -18.04
N LYS A 96 6.24 12.59 -16.73
CA LYS A 96 5.00 12.13 -16.07
C LYS A 96 4.12 13.41 -15.84
N VAL A 97 2.79 13.35 -15.86
CA VAL A 97 1.90 14.55 -15.84
C VAL A 97 1.00 14.61 -14.61
N PHE A 98 1.08 15.68 -13.81
CA PHE A 98 0.14 15.93 -12.70
C PHE A 98 -1.10 16.67 -13.22
N VAL A 99 -2.29 16.08 -13.13
CA VAL A 99 -3.54 16.86 -13.22
C VAL A 99 -4.07 17.08 -11.81
N LYS A 100 -3.85 18.30 -11.31
CA LYS A 100 -4.48 18.79 -10.10
C LYS A 100 -5.97 19.00 -10.40
N THR A 101 -6.84 18.06 -10.08
CA THR A 101 -8.24 18.42 -9.83
C THR A 101 -8.25 19.13 -8.49
N ALA A 102 -8.27 20.46 -8.50
CA ALA A 102 -8.66 21.19 -7.31
C ALA A 102 -10.12 20.81 -7.02
N PRO A 103 -10.46 20.22 -5.86
CA PRO A 103 -11.83 20.34 -5.40
C PRO A 103 -11.98 21.82 -5.10
N CYS A 104 -12.84 22.52 -5.83
CA CYS A 104 -13.30 23.81 -5.37
C CYS A 104 -14.12 23.54 -4.09
N TYR A 105 -13.45 23.62 -2.93
CA TYR A 105 -14.08 23.46 -1.61
C TYR A 105 -15.04 24.62 -1.26
N CYS A 106 -15.50 25.39 -2.26
CA CYS A 106 -16.41 26.52 -2.08
C CYS A 106 -17.85 26.09 -1.77
N ARG A 107 -18.21 24.80 -1.93
CA ARG A 107 -19.53 24.27 -1.56
C ARG A 107 -19.45 22.84 -1.03
N PRO A 108 -20.21 22.49 0.02
CA PRO A 108 -20.29 21.13 0.52
C PRO A 108 -20.94 20.24 -0.56
N PRO A 109 -20.28 19.18 -1.07
CA PRO A 109 -20.81 18.39 -2.16
C PRO A 109 -21.76 17.32 -1.63
N GLN A 110 -23.00 17.32 -2.12
CA GLN A 110 -23.98 16.25 -1.85
C GLN A 110 -23.74 14.97 -2.67
N ARG A 111 -22.73 14.91 -3.55
CA ARG A 111 -22.19 13.72 -4.23
C ARG A 111 -21.16 14.20 -5.26
N ALA A 112 -19.88 13.95 -5.04
CA ALA A 112 -18.85 14.09 -6.05
C ALA A 112 -17.87 12.93 -5.92
N SER A 113 -17.85 12.04 -6.91
CA SER A 113 -16.83 11.02 -7.09
C SER A 113 -15.57 11.71 -7.61
N ALA A 114 -14.58 11.92 -6.73
CA ALA A 114 -13.26 12.35 -7.15
C ALA A 114 -12.57 11.22 -7.91
N CYS A 115 -11.93 11.54 -9.04
CA CYS A 115 -10.90 10.71 -9.67
C CYS A 115 -9.54 11.37 -9.41
N PHE A 116 -8.51 10.56 -9.12
CA PHE A 116 -7.13 11.04 -8.91
C PHE A 116 -6.24 10.56 -10.04
N VAL A 117 -5.80 11.48 -10.89
CA VAL A 117 -4.77 11.17 -11.87
C VAL A 117 -3.40 11.23 -11.19
N SER A 118 -2.72 10.10 -11.04
CA SER A 118 -1.31 10.03 -10.64
C SER A 118 -0.39 10.34 -11.82
N ALA A 119 0.53 11.33 -11.75
CA ALA A 119 1.83 11.34 -12.48
C ALA A 119 2.69 12.63 -12.30
N PHE A 120 4.03 12.58 -12.51
CA PHE A 120 5.09 13.57 -12.12
C PHE A 120 5.82 14.46 -13.18
N SER A 121 5.85 15.79 -13.03
CA SER A 121 6.47 16.75 -14.00
C SER A 121 8.02 16.76 -14.12
N GLN A 122 8.56 16.86 -15.36
CA GLN A 122 9.39 17.99 -15.84
C GLN A 122 9.30 18.23 -17.38
N ALA A 123 8.83 19.43 -17.75
CA ALA A 123 9.12 20.22 -18.97
C ALA A 123 9.08 19.58 -20.39
N LYS A 124 7.97 19.76 -21.13
CA LYS A 124 7.85 20.54 -22.41
C LYS A 124 6.57 20.16 -23.18
N ARG A 125 5.98 21.18 -23.83
CA ARG A 125 4.67 21.16 -24.50
C ARG A 125 4.71 20.37 -25.83
N ARG A 126 3.88 19.32 -26.00
CA ARG A 126 3.01 19.04 -27.18
C ARG A 126 2.37 17.63 -27.15
N ARG A 127 1.08 17.60 -27.53
CA ARG A 127 0.12 16.53 -27.95
C ARG A 127 0.09 15.18 -27.19
N ILE A 128 -1.12 14.86 -26.73
CA ILE A 128 -1.52 13.82 -25.76
C ILE A 128 -1.90 12.52 -26.49
N GLY A 129 -1.32 11.38 -26.09
CA GLY A 129 -1.95 10.06 -26.15
C GLY A 129 -2.68 9.76 -24.83
N GLU A 130 -3.72 8.93 -24.83
CA GLU A 130 -4.62 8.72 -23.67
C GLU A 130 -3.86 8.39 -22.37
N ALA A 131 -3.88 9.31 -21.40
CA ALA A 131 -3.45 9.03 -20.05
C ALA A 131 -4.44 8.09 -19.36
N VAL A 132 -3.94 7.04 -18.69
CA VAL A 132 -4.79 6.15 -17.89
C VAL A 132 -5.07 6.81 -16.55
N GLU A 133 -6.33 7.20 -16.32
CA GLU A 133 -6.79 7.73 -15.04
C GLU A 133 -6.97 6.57 -14.04
N LEU A 134 -6.08 6.47 -13.06
CA LEU A 134 -6.23 5.52 -11.96
C LEU A 134 -7.32 6.03 -11.00
N PRO A 135 -8.28 5.21 -10.57
CA PRO A 135 -9.23 5.62 -9.54
C PRO A 135 -8.54 5.94 -8.20
N PRO A 136 -9.15 6.74 -7.31
CA PRO A 136 -8.57 7.06 -6.00
C PRO A 136 -8.31 5.80 -5.19
N THR A 137 -7.07 5.60 -4.76
CA THR A 137 -6.75 4.57 -3.76
C THR A 137 -7.33 4.93 -2.39
N LEU A 138 -7.39 3.97 -1.47
CA LEU A 138 -7.81 4.19 -0.09
C LEU A 138 -7.02 5.34 0.56
N PHE A 139 -5.71 5.45 0.26
CA PHE A 139 -4.84 6.49 0.80
C PHE A 139 -5.24 7.88 0.28
N HIS A 140 -5.61 7.99 -1.00
CA HIS A 140 -6.15 9.23 -1.55
C HIS A 140 -7.46 9.61 -0.84
N ARG A 141 -8.38 8.66 -0.66
CA ARG A 141 -9.67 8.90 0.01
C ARG A 141 -9.49 9.36 1.46
N VAL A 142 -8.56 8.76 2.18
CA VAL A 142 -8.23 9.18 3.56
C VAL A 142 -7.64 10.58 3.56
N ALA A 143 -6.69 10.86 2.66
CA ALA A 143 -6.08 12.18 2.53
C ALA A 143 -7.09 13.28 2.18
N GLU A 144 -8.06 13.00 1.30
CA GLU A 144 -9.16 13.92 0.96
C GLU A 144 -10.04 14.28 2.15
N ASN A 145 -10.28 13.30 3.03
CA ASN A 145 -11.05 13.51 4.24
C ASN A 145 -10.22 14.13 5.38
N GLY A 146 -9.02 14.61 5.06
CA GLY A 146 -8.13 15.25 6.03
C GLY A 146 -7.44 14.29 6.98
N GLY A 147 -7.39 13.00 6.68
CA GLY A 147 -6.55 12.03 7.38
C GLY A 147 -5.10 12.03 6.89
N ARG A 148 -4.23 11.37 7.64
CA ARG A 148 -2.83 11.13 7.35
C ARG A 148 -2.60 9.63 7.16
N CYS A 149 -1.78 9.30 6.17
CA CYS A 149 -1.37 7.96 5.84
C CYS A 149 0.15 7.88 5.87
N LEU A 150 0.67 6.77 6.38
CA LEU A 150 2.07 6.39 6.25
C LEU A 150 2.18 5.03 5.57
N LEU A 151 2.95 4.97 4.50
CA LEU A 151 3.29 3.76 3.76
C LEU A 151 4.77 3.45 3.94
N LEU A 152 5.07 2.36 4.64
CA LEU A 152 6.39 1.76 4.70
C LEU A 152 6.49 0.73 3.56
N ASN A 153 7.45 0.91 2.67
CA ASN A 153 7.60 0.08 1.47
C ASN A 153 8.95 -0.63 1.49
N VAL A 154 8.96 -1.95 1.60
CA VAL A 154 10.16 -2.79 1.58
C VAL A 154 10.33 -3.41 0.19
N GLY A 155 11.30 -2.88 -0.57
CA GLY A 155 11.67 -3.40 -1.89
C GLY A 155 10.84 -2.86 -3.06
N TRP A 156 10.07 -3.70 -3.78
CA TRP A 156 9.37 -3.29 -5.01
C TRP A 156 8.53 -2.02 -4.84
N ALA A 157 8.63 -1.10 -5.80
CA ALA A 157 8.08 0.26 -5.68
C ALA A 157 6.63 0.41 -6.18
N GLY A 158 5.92 -0.68 -6.45
CA GLY A 158 4.62 -0.61 -7.11
C GLY A 158 3.51 0.00 -6.26
N ILE A 159 3.47 -0.27 -4.96
CA ILE A 159 2.46 0.32 -4.06
C ILE A 159 2.59 1.86 -4.01
N PRO A 160 3.78 2.44 -3.77
CA PRO A 160 3.99 3.87 -3.90
C PRO A 160 3.50 4.41 -5.24
N LYS A 161 3.89 3.77 -6.36
CA LYS A 161 3.53 4.24 -7.72
C LYS A 161 2.01 4.24 -7.95
N LEU A 162 1.30 3.21 -7.48
CA LEU A 162 -0.18 3.15 -7.50
C LEU A 162 -0.82 4.24 -6.63
N CYS A 163 -0.10 4.75 -5.63
CA CYS A 163 -0.54 5.88 -4.82
C CYS A 163 -0.09 7.23 -5.39
N GLY A 164 0.38 7.25 -6.64
CA GLY A 164 0.95 8.42 -7.28
C GLY A 164 2.22 8.91 -6.60
N ALA A 165 2.94 8.03 -5.89
CA ALA A 165 4.16 8.33 -5.17
C ALA A 165 5.40 7.62 -5.70
N ASP A 166 6.56 8.26 -5.53
CA ASP A 166 7.85 7.61 -5.74
C ASP A 166 8.30 7.01 -4.40
N PRO A 167 9.04 5.88 -4.40
CA PRO A 167 9.62 5.35 -3.18
C PRO A 167 10.48 6.43 -2.49
N GLY A 168 10.15 6.74 -1.23
CA GLY A 168 10.80 7.77 -0.43
C GLY A 168 10.38 9.22 -0.74
N ARG A 169 9.36 9.45 -1.59
CA ARG A 169 8.81 10.81 -1.84
C ARG A 169 7.29 10.84 -1.71
N SER A 170 6.82 11.59 -0.71
CA SER A 170 5.41 11.92 -0.51
C SER A 170 4.84 12.76 -1.66
N ASN A 171 3.66 12.39 -2.17
CA ASN A 171 2.95 13.17 -3.20
C ASN A 171 1.80 14.00 -2.68
N LEU A 172 1.44 13.79 -1.42
CA LEU A 172 0.50 14.62 -0.68
C LEU A 172 1.20 15.06 0.61
N PRO A 173 2.01 16.13 0.59
CA PRO A 173 2.78 16.56 1.75
C PRO A 173 1.89 16.75 2.98
N GLY A 174 2.29 16.13 4.10
CA GLY A 174 1.52 16.15 5.35
C GLY A 174 0.26 15.28 5.36
N ARG A 175 -0.01 14.50 4.30
CA ARG A 175 -1.20 13.64 4.16
C ARG A 175 -0.88 12.20 3.77
N LEU A 176 0.06 11.95 2.85
CA LEU A 176 0.53 10.61 2.49
C LEU A 176 2.05 10.60 2.52
N GLU A 177 2.64 10.10 3.60
CA GLU A 177 4.08 9.88 3.70
C GLU A 177 4.44 8.48 3.18
N VAL A 178 5.55 8.39 2.44
CA VAL A 178 6.09 7.11 1.96
C VAL A 178 7.53 7.00 2.43
N ARG A 179 7.84 5.96 3.20
CA ARG A 179 9.20 5.58 3.56
C ARG A 179 9.57 4.32 2.80
N ALA A 180 10.66 4.38 2.06
CA ALA A 180 11.15 3.24 1.31
C ALA A 180 12.35 2.63 2.03
N TYR A 181 12.26 1.34 2.31
CA TYR A 181 13.36 0.49 2.74
C TYR A 181 13.77 -0.35 1.54
N LYS A 182 15.04 -0.71 1.49
CA LYS A 182 15.48 -1.68 0.50
C LYS A 182 15.07 -3.07 0.97
N ASP A 183 15.37 -4.05 0.15
CA ASP A 183 15.23 -5.47 0.52
C ASP A 183 16.62 -6.05 0.81
N GLU A 184 17.34 -5.38 1.71
CA GLU A 184 18.62 -5.84 2.24
C GLU A 184 18.39 -6.46 3.63
N ALA A 185 19.33 -7.30 4.08
CA ALA A 185 19.22 -7.97 5.38
C ALA A 185 18.95 -6.97 6.51
N GLY A 186 17.86 -7.19 7.26
CA GLY A 186 17.43 -6.35 8.39
C GLY A 186 16.53 -5.16 8.04
N ASP A 187 16.30 -4.85 6.77
CA ASP A 187 15.42 -3.73 6.39
C ASP A 187 13.93 -4.01 6.66
N LEU A 188 13.50 -5.27 6.54
CA LEU A 188 12.16 -5.68 6.97
C LEU A 188 11.95 -5.46 8.48
N SER A 189 12.92 -5.88 9.30
CA SER A 189 12.89 -5.65 10.76
C SER A 189 12.79 -4.16 11.08
N LYS A 190 13.60 -3.31 10.44
CA LYS A 190 13.54 -1.86 10.64
C LYS A 190 12.18 -1.27 10.30
N ALA A 191 11.54 -1.74 9.22
CA ALA A 191 10.21 -1.29 8.86
C ALA A 191 9.17 -1.68 9.92
N VAL A 192 9.28 -2.89 10.50
CA VAL A 192 8.39 -3.29 11.59
C VAL A 192 8.70 -2.56 12.89
N ASP A 193 9.97 -2.34 13.23
CA ASP A 193 10.38 -1.55 14.40
C ASP A 193 9.83 -0.13 14.34
N ASP A 194 9.81 0.49 13.15
CA ASP A 194 9.20 1.81 12.94
C ASP A 194 7.67 1.78 13.21
N ILE A 195 6.98 0.71 12.84
CA ILE A 195 5.55 0.51 13.15
C ILE A 195 5.35 0.36 14.65
N VAL A 196 6.10 -0.54 15.28
CA VAL A 196 6.00 -0.85 16.71
C VAL A 196 6.29 0.39 17.54
N SER A 197 7.32 1.16 17.18
CA SER A 197 7.66 2.43 17.82
C SER A 197 6.51 3.43 17.74
N MET A 198 5.88 3.59 16.56
CA MET A 198 4.72 4.46 16.39
C MET A 198 3.49 3.99 17.17
N LEU A 199 3.25 2.68 17.23
CA LEU A 199 2.11 2.11 17.95
C LEU A 199 2.31 2.11 19.48
N GLY A 200 3.55 2.02 19.95
CA GLY A 200 3.91 1.94 21.36
C GLY A 200 3.91 3.29 22.07
N ASP A 201 4.11 4.39 21.33
CA ASP A 201 4.05 5.74 21.88
C ASP A 201 2.60 6.27 21.85
N VAL A 202 1.93 6.19 23.00
CA VAL A 202 0.56 6.71 23.19
C VAL A 202 0.45 8.23 22.98
N ASP A 203 1.58 8.93 23.01
CA ASP A 203 1.68 10.37 22.79
C ASP A 203 2.14 10.74 21.37
N ALA A 204 2.53 9.75 20.54
CA ALA A 204 2.94 10.00 19.17
C ALA A 204 1.79 10.50 18.30
N ASP A 205 2.10 11.46 17.42
CA ASP A 205 1.18 11.95 16.39
C ASP A 205 1.07 10.93 15.24
N VAL A 206 0.43 9.80 15.51
CA VAL A 206 0.28 8.66 14.60
C VAL A 206 -0.70 8.94 13.45
N PRO A 207 -0.36 8.56 12.20
CA PRO A 207 -1.28 8.64 11.07
C PRO A 207 -2.55 7.80 11.27
N GLU A 208 -3.68 8.22 10.71
CA GLU A 208 -4.93 7.43 10.76
C GLU A 208 -4.80 6.06 10.07
N VAL A 209 -4.00 5.98 9.01
CA VAL A 209 -3.68 4.73 8.32
C VAL A 209 -2.18 4.51 8.32
N LEU A 210 -1.75 3.42 8.92
CA LEU A 210 -0.41 2.89 8.81
C LEU A 210 -0.44 1.69 7.88
N SER A 211 0.50 1.61 6.95
CA SER A 211 0.60 0.50 6.02
C SER A 211 2.04 0.06 5.84
N MET A 212 2.23 -1.25 5.73
CA MET A 212 3.51 -1.84 5.40
C MET A 212 3.33 -2.76 4.21
N TYR A 213 4.12 -2.54 3.19
CA TYR A 213 4.27 -3.42 2.05
C TYR A 213 5.64 -4.08 2.08
N THR A 214 5.67 -5.39 1.81
CA THR A 214 6.91 -6.09 1.48
C THR A 214 6.67 -7.11 0.38
N HIS A 215 7.69 -7.26 -0.46
CA HIS A 215 7.74 -8.21 -1.57
C HIS A 215 8.65 -9.42 -1.31
N THR A 216 9.16 -9.57 -0.09
CA THR A 216 10.13 -10.62 0.27
C THR A 216 9.63 -12.03 -0.02
N VAL A 217 8.36 -12.30 0.28
CA VAL A 217 7.72 -13.62 0.05
C VAL A 217 7.57 -13.89 -1.45
N ASP A 218 7.11 -12.91 -2.22
CA ASP A 218 7.04 -12.98 -3.69
C ASP A 218 8.42 -13.22 -4.33
N MET A 219 9.43 -12.48 -3.87
CA MET A 219 10.80 -12.61 -4.33
C MET A 219 11.35 -14.03 -4.08
N ALA A 220 11.13 -14.59 -2.88
CA ALA A 220 11.53 -15.95 -2.55
C ALA A 220 10.82 -16.98 -3.47
N GLY A 221 9.53 -16.79 -3.73
CA GLY A 221 8.77 -17.62 -4.65
C GLY A 221 9.28 -17.54 -6.09
N HIS A 222 9.69 -16.36 -6.55
CA HIS A 222 10.29 -16.19 -7.88
C HIS A 222 11.69 -16.82 -8.00
N ILE A 223 12.52 -16.76 -6.95
CA ILE A 223 13.88 -17.30 -6.98
C ILE A 223 13.88 -18.83 -6.83
N HIS A 224 13.07 -19.37 -5.93
CA HIS A 224 13.15 -20.78 -5.52
C HIS A 224 11.92 -21.62 -5.93
N GLY A 225 10.81 -20.98 -6.24
CA GLY A 225 9.53 -21.61 -6.55
C GLY A 225 8.50 -21.41 -5.44
N PHE A 226 7.22 -21.40 -5.84
CA PHE A 226 6.08 -21.16 -4.93
C PHE A 226 5.51 -22.44 -4.28
N SER A 227 6.11 -23.61 -4.49
CA SER A 227 5.58 -24.88 -3.93
C SER A 227 5.75 -24.93 -2.41
N LEU A 228 4.88 -25.68 -1.73
CA LEU A 228 4.99 -25.92 -0.28
C LEU A 228 6.23 -26.74 0.08
N ASP A 229 6.81 -27.46 -0.88
CA ASP A 229 8.06 -28.22 -0.70
C ASP A 229 9.32 -27.36 -0.83
N VAL A 230 9.18 -26.05 -1.10
CA VAL A 230 10.31 -25.11 -1.20
C VAL A 230 10.52 -24.45 0.16
N PRO A 231 11.53 -24.88 0.96
CA PRO A 231 11.71 -24.37 2.31
C PRO A 231 12.03 -22.87 2.33
N GLN A 232 12.69 -22.32 1.30
CA GLN A 232 12.99 -20.89 1.21
C GLN A 232 11.74 -20.02 1.07
N TYR A 233 10.69 -20.54 0.42
CA TYR A 233 9.43 -19.81 0.26
C TYR A 233 8.65 -19.78 1.57
N LEU A 234 8.61 -20.89 2.32
CA LEU A 234 8.03 -20.92 3.67
C LEU A 234 8.84 -20.07 4.65
N ALA A 235 10.17 -20.18 4.61
CA ALA A 235 11.07 -19.39 5.46
C ALA A 235 10.87 -17.88 5.28
N ALA A 236 10.60 -17.39 4.06
CA ALA A 236 10.31 -15.97 3.85
C ALA A 236 9.02 -15.51 4.55
N ILE A 237 8.02 -16.40 4.70
CA ILE A 237 6.80 -16.12 5.47
C ILE A 237 7.12 -16.14 6.97
N GLU A 238 7.93 -17.09 7.41
CA GLU A 238 8.38 -17.23 8.81
C GLU A 238 9.26 -16.05 9.25
N ASP A 239 10.13 -15.55 8.38
CA ASP A 239 10.96 -14.36 8.60
C ASP A 239 10.09 -13.10 8.77
N PHE A 240 9.02 -12.98 7.98
CA PHE A 240 8.04 -11.90 8.15
C PHE A 240 7.30 -12.04 9.48
N ASP A 241 6.85 -13.25 9.83
CA ASP A 241 6.18 -13.53 11.10
C ASP A 241 7.05 -13.19 12.31
N ALA A 242 8.34 -13.55 12.26
CA ALA A 242 9.30 -13.29 13.32
C ALA A 242 9.55 -11.79 13.56
N CYS A 243 9.26 -10.94 12.57
CA CYS A 243 9.37 -9.49 12.72
C CYS A 243 8.15 -8.85 13.40
N LEU A 244 6.97 -9.50 13.37
CA LEU A 244 5.70 -8.98 13.92
C LEU A 244 5.58 -9.16 15.44
#